data_AF-A0A1W9RFH1-F1
#
_entry.id   AF-A0A1W9RFH1-F1
#
_cell.length_a   1.000
_cell.length_b   1.000
_cell.length_c   1.000
_cell.angle_alpha   90.00
_cell.angle_beta   90.00
_cell.angle_gamma   90.00
#
_symmetry.space_group_name_H-M   'P 1'
#
loop_
_entity.id
_entity.type
_entity.pdbx_description
1 polymer ?
#
loop_
_entity_poly.entity_id
_entity_poly.type
_entity_poly.pdbx_seq_one_letter_code
_entity_poly.pdbx_strand_id
1 'polypeptide(L)'
;MSEDNRFRLLDLPFPFQAALSICSDIDGTSWDDFLSIHKFLNSEKTTPLGKGLKLPVDDSFWCYDNPSYPNAAFSYFKPDKITPSEFAPQIRLLIRAGILDVMHSYGNFVSEDEFSRELAARALEEIDRHHLKIDVWTNHGGAESVQNIGAATLGKGDLPDENNRYYHSDLLIDFGVKFYWDSEQSLTPVVGQDRKASWADYFANNPLYFSRREKTKALLKGVLSFIPDFAKDNLIRNRVIIPDKKSGNDLFEVDALRDNRKIFKIRRFGSGKYDWSDDLPNLLNDRVLKKLLRSRGKMIVYVHMGDRHEKSDEFPLSQETVDRFRQIADLFHREILWVATTRQLLTFSLVKKYLTWTIEENEYHYLIKIKGMKKAGIPFELSPKDLQGISFSLPDNKE
;
A
#
# COMPACT_ATOMS: atom_id res chain seq x y z
N MET A 1 25.10 -16.60 13.17
CA MET A 1 24.09 -16.17 14.16
C MET A 1 23.90 -17.34 15.10
N SER A 2 24.28 -17.23 16.37
CA SER A 2 23.89 -18.22 17.36
C SER A 2 22.39 -18.01 17.62
N GLU A 3 21.55 -18.81 16.98
CA GLU A 3 20.11 -18.84 17.26
C GLU A 3 19.93 -19.49 18.63
N ASP A 4 20.01 -18.66 19.67
CA ASP A 4 19.40 -19.00 20.94
C ASP A 4 17.88 -18.94 20.73
N ASN A 5 17.29 -20.08 20.36
CA ASN A 5 15.86 -20.26 20.05
C ASN A 5 14.91 -19.88 21.19
N ARG A 6 15.43 -19.45 22.34
CA ARG A 6 14.67 -18.95 23.48
C ARG A 6 14.03 -17.57 23.23
N PHE A 7 14.61 -16.75 22.36
CA PHE A 7 14.09 -15.42 22.05
C PHE A 7 13.73 -15.28 20.59
N ARG A 8 12.55 -14.72 20.30
CA ARG A 8 12.09 -14.52 18.93
C ARG A 8 11.47 -13.15 18.77
N LEU A 9 11.91 -12.43 17.73
CA LEU A 9 11.21 -11.26 17.22
C LEU A 9 9.87 -11.72 16.62
N LEU A 10 8.76 -11.17 17.14
CA LEU A 10 7.42 -11.51 16.67
C LEU A 10 7.18 -10.99 15.24
N ASP A 11 6.35 -11.71 14.48
CA ASP A 11 6.04 -11.36 13.09
C ASP A 11 5.09 -10.16 12.96
N LEU A 12 4.39 -9.83 14.05
CA LEU A 12 3.38 -8.78 14.19
C LEU A 12 3.52 -8.14 15.58
N PRO A 13 3.02 -6.90 15.77
CA PRO A 13 2.89 -6.33 17.11
C PRO A 13 2.00 -7.21 17.99
N PHE A 14 2.40 -7.43 19.24
CA PHE A 14 1.55 -8.14 20.20
C PHE A 14 0.31 -7.28 20.55
N PRO A 15 -0.90 -7.85 20.71
CA PRO A 15 -1.27 -9.28 20.64
C PRO A 15 -1.86 -9.71 19.27
N PHE A 16 -1.68 -8.90 18.23
CA PHE A 16 -2.40 -9.07 16.96
C PHE A 16 -2.03 -10.34 16.21
N GLN A 17 -3.02 -10.91 15.52
CA GLN A 17 -2.88 -12.16 14.78
C GLN A 17 -2.58 -11.95 13.30
N ALA A 18 -3.01 -10.84 12.72
CA ALA A 18 -2.73 -10.45 11.33
C ALA A 18 -2.66 -8.92 11.23
N ALA A 19 -2.22 -8.40 10.07
CA ALA A 19 -2.22 -6.97 9.80
C ALA A 19 -2.94 -6.60 8.50
N LEU A 20 -3.58 -5.44 8.49
CA LEU A 20 -4.29 -4.85 7.36
C LEU A 20 -3.99 -3.35 7.27
N SER A 21 -3.65 -2.90 6.07
CA SER A 21 -3.73 -1.50 5.67
C SER A 21 -4.80 -1.37 4.60
N ILE A 22 -5.61 -0.33 4.70
CA ILE A 22 -6.60 0.07 3.71
C ILE A 22 -6.22 1.49 3.31
N CYS A 23 -5.88 1.68 2.05
CA CYS A 23 -5.56 2.98 1.48
C CYS A 23 -6.58 3.35 0.40
N SER A 24 -7.10 4.58 0.43
CA SER A 24 -7.85 5.09 -0.73
C SER A 24 -6.92 5.69 -1.78
N ASP A 25 -7.12 5.30 -3.03
CA ASP A 25 -6.84 6.14 -4.17
C ASP A 25 -7.69 7.42 -4.07
N ILE A 26 -7.06 8.56 -4.34
CA ILE A 26 -7.71 9.87 -4.21
C ILE A 26 -8.56 10.22 -5.43
N ASP A 27 -8.41 9.47 -6.53
CA ASP A 27 -9.18 9.65 -7.75
C ASP A 27 -10.69 9.74 -7.47
N GLY A 28 -11.33 10.70 -8.15
CA GLY A 28 -12.78 10.93 -8.05
C GLY A 28 -13.25 11.46 -6.69
N THR A 29 -12.34 11.71 -5.74
CA THR A 29 -12.72 12.05 -4.37
C THR A 29 -12.79 13.57 -4.17
N SER A 30 -14.00 14.09 -3.98
CA SER A 30 -14.21 15.49 -3.61
C SER A 30 -13.70 15.77 -2.19
N TRP A 31 -13.38 17.03 -1.90
CA TRP A 31 -12.95 17.42 -0.54
C TRP A 31 -14.02 17.12 0.53
N ASP A 32 -15.29 17.32 0.20
CA ASP A 32 -16.39 17.08 1.14
C ASP A 32 -16.61 15.58 1.40
N ASP A 33 -16.51 14.74 0.36
CA ASP A 33 -16.56 13.29 0.50
C ASP A 33 -15.38 12.78 1.31
N PHE A 34 -14.16 13.23 1.00
CA PHE A 34 -12.95 12.91 1.75
C PHE A 34 -13.13 13.22 3.24
N LEU A 35 -13.58 14.43 3.59
CA LEU A 35 -13.80 14.80 4.97
C LEU A 35 -14.91 13.98 5.64
N SER A 36 -16.00 13.70 4.93
CA SER A 36 -17.11 12.89 5.44
C SER A 36 -16.65 11.47 5.76
N ILE A 37 -15.92 10.86 4.83
CA ILE A 37 -15.37 9.50 4.93
C ILE A 37 -14.34 9.43 6.06
N HIS A 38 -13.31 10.28 6.08
CA HIS A 38 -12.28 10.23 7.13
C HIS A 38 -12.78 10.64 8.51
N LYS A 39 -13.80 11.49 8.60
CA LYS A 39 -14.45 11.75 9.91
C LYS A 39 -15.12 10.49 10.45
N PHE A 40 -15.73 9.68 9.59
CA PHE A 40 -16.28 8.38 9.97
C PHE A 40 -15.17 7.36 10.28
N LEU A 41 -14.16 7.22 9.43
CA LEU A 41 -13.14 6.19 9.58
C LEU A 41 -12.18 6.48 10.74
N ASN A 42 -11.61 7.69 10.82
CA ASN A 42 -10.46 7.98 11.68
C ASN A 42 -10.81 8.68 13.02
N SER A 43 -12.08 9.01 13.28
CA SER A 43 -12.48 9.71 14.51
C SER A 43 -13.47 8.88 15.36
N GLU A 44 -13.88 9.41 16.52
CA GLU A 44 -15.00 8.88 17.32
C GLU A 44 -16.29 9.70 17.19
N LYS A 45 -16.26 10.75 16.35
CA LYS A 45 -17.38 11.68 16.25
C LYS A 45 -18.57 10.96 15.63
N THR A 46 -19.78 11.35 16.04
CA THR A 46 -20.99 10.98 15.32
C THR A 46 -21.01 11.70 13.97
N THR A 47 -21.31 10.96 12.91
CA THR A 47 -21.38 11.42 11.52
C THR A 47 -22.69 10.94 10.89
N PRO A 48 -23.07 11.42 9.69
CA PRO A 48 -24.18 10.84 8.93
C PRO A 48 -24.02 9.34 8.64
N LEU A 49 -22.79 8.84 8.52
CA LEU A 49 -22.46 7.40 8.36
C LEU A 49 -22.51 6.60 9.68
N GLY A 50 -22.82 7.28 10.80
CA GLY A 50 -22.87 6.72 12.15
C GLY A 50 -21.70 7.16 13.04
N LYS A 51 -21.51 6.46 14.17
CA LYS A 51 -20.39 6.73 15.09
C LYS A 51 -19.06 6.38 14.42
N GLY A 52 -18.09 7.28 14.53
CA GLY A 52 -16.76 7.08 13.96
C GLY A 52 -16.01 5.88 14.57
N LEU A 53 -15.10 5.31 13.78
CA LEU A 53 -14.52 3.99 14.01
C LEU A 53 -13.12 3.97 14.63
N LYS A 54 -12.40 5.10 14.64
CA LYS A 54 -10.97 5.15 15.01
C LYS A 54 -10.07 4.14 14.26
N LEU A 55 -10.41 3.83 13.01
CA LEU A 55 -9.54 3.04 12.15
C LEU A 55 -8.47 3.93 11.52
N PRO A 56 -7.19 3.54 11.53
CA PRO A 56 -6.12 4.26 10.84
C PRO A 56 -6.11 3.91 9.35
N VAL A 57 -7.18 4.29 8.65
CA VAL A 57 -7.27 4.24 7.18
C VAL A 57 -6.58 5.48 6.62
N ASP A 58 -5.70 5.28 5.64
CA ASP A 58 -5.00 6.33 4.91
C ASP A 58 -5.54 6.49 3.49
N ASP A 59 -5.14 7.58 2.87
CA ASP A 59 -5.44 7.96 1.50
C ASP A 59 -4.13 8.37 0.82
N SER A 60 -4.17 8.33 -0.50
CA SER A 60 -3.17 8.95 -1.32
C SER A 60 -3.52 10.40 -1.65
N PHE A 61 -2.62 11.13 -2.29
CA PHE A 61 -2.87 12.51 -2.68
C PHE A 61 -2.15 12.88 -3.97
N TRP A 62 -2.68 13.93 -4.61
CA TRP A 62 -2.09 14.58 -5.77
C TRP A 62 -1.33 15.85 -5.38
N CYS A 63 -0.13 16.04 -5.94
CA CYS A 63 0.47 17.38 -5.96
C CYS A 63 -0.21 18.26 -7.02
N TYR A 64 -0.46 17.69 -8.20
CA TYR A 64 -1.06 18.39 -9.34
C TYR A 64 -2.35 17.70 -9.77
N ASP A 65 -3.42 18.47 -9.88
CA ASP A 65 -4.67 18.01 -10.50
C ASP A 65 -5.36 19.23 -11.12
N ASN A 66 -6.29 18.99 -12.04
CA ASN A 66 -7.12 20.01 -12.64
C ASN A 66 -8.59 19.66 -12.41
N PRO A 67 -9.38 20.53 -11.75
CA PRO A 67 -10.81 20.31 -11.53
C PRO A 67 -11.65 20.06 -12.80
N SER A 68 -11.11 20.38 -13.98
CA SER A 68 -11.76 20.13 -15.27
C SER A 68 -11.55 18.70 -15.79
N TYR A 69 -10.70 17.89 -15.15
CA TYR A 69 -10.39 16.54 -15.60
C TYR A 69 -11.42 15.53 -15.12
N PRO A 70 -11.60 14.42 -15.86
CA PRO A 70 -12.33 13.27 -15.33
C PRO A 70 -11.70 12.80 -14.02
N ASN A 71 -12.54 12.44 -13.05
CA ASN A 71 -12.13 11.95 -11.73
C ASN A 71 -11.17 12.89 -10.98
N ALA A 72 -11.22 14.20 -11.25
CA ALA A 72 -10.43 15.17 -10.52
C ALA A 72 -10.72 15.12 -9.02
N ALA A 73 -9.67 15.25 -8.24
CA ALA A 73 -9.72 15.36 -6.79
C ALA A 73 -9.14 16.70 -6.34
N PHE A 74 -9.13 16.93 -5.03
CA PHE A 74 -8.39 18.05 -4.48
C PHE A 74 -6.88 17.78 -4.53
N SER A 75 -6.09 18.82 -4.81
CA SER A 75 -4.64 18.69 -4.97
C SER A 75 -3.88 19.82 -4.28
N TYR A 76 -2.57 19.64 -4.12
CA TYR A 76 -1.72 20.60 -3.41
C TYR A 76 -1.58 21.93 -4.16
N PHE A 77 -1.36 21.88 -5.47
CA PHE A 77 -1.20 23.07 -6.31
C PHE A 77 -2.47 23.37 -7.09
N LYS A 78 -2.65 24.65 -7.44
CA LYS A 78 -3.68 25.08 -8.39
C LYS A 78 -3.35 24.59 -9.80
N PRO A 79 -4.29 24.70 -10.76
CA PRO A 79 -4.04 24.31 -12.16
C PRO A 79 -2.88 25.05 -12.85
N ASP A 80 -2.42 26.17 -12.30
CA ASP A 80 -1.20 26.87 -12.75
C ASP A 80 0.11 26.13 -12.39
N LYS A 81 0.01 25.06 -11.59
CA LYS A 81 1.10 24.18 -11.13
C LYS A 81 2.21 24.89 -10.35
N ILE A 82 1.95 26.11 -9.88
CA ILE A 82 2.92 26.96 -9.18
C ILE A 82 2.34 27.42 -7.84
N THR A 83 1.09 27.87 -7.84
CA THR A 83 0.44 28.44 -6.67
C THR A 83 -0.13 27.32 -5.80
N PRO A 84 0.18 27.26 -4.49
CA PRO A 84 -0.51 26.35 -3.58
C PRO A 84 -2.03 26.59 -3.60
N SER A 85 -2.81 25.51 -3.56
CA SER A 85 -4.26 25.55 -3.49
C SER A 85 -4.74 25.98 -2.10
N GLU A 86 -6.03 26.26 -1.97
CA GLU A 86 -6.72 26.45 -0.70
C GLU A 86 -6.65 25.22 0.22
N PHE A 87 -6.39 24.02 -0.34
CA PHE A 87 -6.26 22.77 0.42
C PHE A 87 -4.83 22.52 0.90
N ALA A 88 -3.82 23.23 0.38
CA ALA A 88 -2.42 22.99 0.73
C ALA A 88 -2.16 22.98 2.25
N PRO A 89 -2.65 23.94 3.07
CA PRO A 89 -2.46 23.88 4.52
C PRO A 89 -3.01 22.58 5.15
N GLN A 90 -4.18 22.13 4.71
CA GLN A 90 -4.86 20.95 5.21
C GLN A 90 -4.16 19.67 4.76
N ILE A 91 -3.74 19.59 3.50
CA ILE A 91 -2.92 18.48 2.99
C ILE A 91 -1.65 18.33 3.83
N ARG A 92 -0.96 19.43 4.16
CA ARG A 92 0.22 19.38 5.05
C ARG A 92 -0.11 18.82 6.44
N LEU A 93 -1.28 19.15 7.00
CA LEU A 93 -1.72 18.61 8.29
C LEU A 93 -2.04 17.11 8.18
N LEU A 94 -2.74 16.70 7.13
CA LEU A 94 -3.15 15.32 6.89
C LEU A 94 -1.93 14.42 6.61
N ILE A 95 -0.92 14.90 5.90
CA ILE A 95 0.36 14.19 5.71
C ILE A 95 1.06 13.97 7.05
N ARG A 96 1.13 15.00 7.91
CA ARG A 96 1.72 14.85 9.25
C ARG A 96 0.95 13.89 10.15
N ALA A 97 -0.37 13.83 9.97
CA ALA A 97 -1.24 12.91 10.69
C ALA A 97 -1.16 11.46 10.17
N GLY A 98 -0.53 11.24 9.00
CA GLY A 98 -0.51 9.94 8.31
C GLY A 98 -1.84 9.58 7.67
N ILE A 99 -2.74 10.55 7.47
CA ILE A 99 -3.99 10.33 6.72
C ILE A 99 -3.72 10.41 5.23
N LEU A 100 -2.89 11.34 4.76
CA LEU A 100 -2.38 11.35 3.39
C LEU A 100 -0.96 10.80 3.40
N ASP A 101 -0.80 9.50 3.18
CA ASP A 101 0.44 8.77 3.50
C ASP A 101 1.13 8.16 2.25
N VAL A 102 0.44 8.22 1.11
CA VAL A 102 0.91 7.70 -0.17
C VAL A 102 0.88 8.80 -1.22
N MET A 103 1.99 9.04 -1.92
CA MET A 103 2.00 9.93 -3.07
C MET A 103 1.55 9.13 -4.29
N HIS A 104 0.33 9.43 -4.77
CA HIS A 104 -0.17 8.88 -6.02
C HIS A 104 0.45 9.70 -7.12
N SER A 105 1.41 9.12 -7.84
CA SER A 105 2.27 9.81 -8.80
C SER A 105 2.61 11.28 -8.42
N TYR A 106 2.79 12.19 -9.39
CA TYR A 106 2.83 13.63 -9.11
C TYR A 106 1.48 14.30 -9.32
N GLY A 107 0.65 13.74 -10.18
CA GLY A 107 -0.62 14.33 -10.54
C GLY A 107 -1.46 13.47 -11.46
N ASN A 108 -2.74 13.81 -11.51
CA ASN A 108 -3.67 13.36 -12.54
C ASN A 108 -3.43 14.22 -13.80
N PHE A 109 -2.66 13.70 -14.75
CA PHE A 109 -2.36 14.37 -16.00
C PHE A 109 -3.19 13.73 -17.11
N VAL A 110 -3.74 14.51 -18.04
CA VAL A 110 -4.50 13.97 -19.20
C VAL A 110 -3.69 13.87 -20.48
N SER A 111 -2.43 14.34 -20.46
CA SER A 111 -1.53 14.28 -21.61
C SER A 111 -0.06 14.16 -21.18
N GLU A 112 0.77 13.54 -22.03
CA GLU A 112 2.20 13.38 -21.77
C GLU A 112 2.97 14.72 -21.69
N ASP A 113 2.39 15.81 -22.19
CA ASP A 113 2.99 17.15 -22.19
C ASP A 113 2.77 17.91 -20.87
N GLU A 114 1.89 17.40 -20.00
CA GLU A 114 1.56 18.08 -18.75
C GLU A 114 2.53 17.80 -17.61
N PHE A 115 3.28 16.72 -17.71
CA PHE A 115 4.34 16.39 -16.78
C PHE A 115 5.70 16.87 -17.28
N SER A 116 6.53 17.32 -16.34
CA SER A 116 7.93 17.63 -16.56
C SER A 116 8.74 17.34 -15.30
N ARG A 117 10.04 17.08 -15.47
CA ARG A 117 10.96 16.90 -14.35
C ARG A 117 10.99 18.13 -13.42
N GLU A 118 10.79 19.33 -13.94
CA GLU A 118 10.70 20.56 -13.14
C GLU A 118 9.49 20.56 -12.19
N LEU A 119 8.37 19.95 -12.60
CA LEU A 119 7.22 19.74 -11.72
C LEU A 119 7.53 18.73 -10.63
N ALA A 120 8.21 17.63 -10.96
CA ALA A 120 8.67 16.66 -9.97
C ALA A 120 9.56 17.33 -8.90
N ALA A 121 10.57 18.11 -9.34
CA ALA A 121 11.45 18.85 -8.45
C ALA A 121 10.67 19.83 -7.57
N ARG A 122 9.77 20.63 -8.15
CA ARG A 122 8.94 21.60 -7.41
C ARG A 122 8.07 20.94 -6.35
N ALA A 123 7.41 19.82 -6.68
CA ALA A 123 6.58 19.09 -5.74
C ALA A 123 7.41 18.60 -4.55
N LEU A 124 8.56 17.97 -4.81
CA LEU A 124 9.43 17.44 -3.76
C LEU A 124 10.05 18.56 -2.91
N GLU A 125 10.49 19.67 -3.51
CA GLU A 125 11.00 20.84 -2.80
C GLU A 125 9.92 21.47 -1.90
N GLU A 126 8.68 21.54 -2.36
CA GLU A 126 7.57 22.03 -1.56
C GLU A 126 7.30 21.12 -0.35
N ILE A 127 7.27 19.80 -0.56
CA ILE A 127 7.07 18.82 0.51
C ILE A 127 8.23 18.92 1.53
N ASP A 128 9.48 19.01 1.06
CA ASP A 128 10.68 19.12 1.91
C ASP A 128 10.70 20.44 2.70
N ARG A 129 10.33 21.56 2.07
CA ARG A 129 10.27 22.88 2.71
C ARG A 129 9.36 22.90 3.93
N HIS A 130 8.33 22.06 3.95
CA HIS A 130 7.40 21.91 5.07
C HIS A 130 7.74 20.74 6.01
N HIS A 131 8.91 20.13 5.83
CA HIS A 131 9.42 18.99 6.58
C HIS A 131 8.45 17.81 6.61
N LEU A 132 7.79 17.57 5.49
CA LEU A 132 6.88 16.45 5.33
C LEU A 132 7.65 15.20 4.89
N LYS A 133 7.17 14.04 5.33
CA LYS A 133 7.80 12.76 5.01
C LYS A 133 6.85 11.88 4.22
N ILE A 134 7.21 11.57 2.98
CA ILE A 134 6.52 10.63 2.11
C ILE A 134 7.43 9.44 1.86
N ASP A 135 7.02 8.25 2.31
CA ASP A 135 7.83 7.02 2.16
C ASP A 135 7.32 6.13 1.01
N VAL A 136 6.10 6.37 0.52
CA VAL A 136 5.40 5.47 -0.42
C VAL A 136 4.96 6.25 -1.66
N TRP A 137 5.35 5.73 -2.82
CA TRP A 137 4.88 6.14 -4.15
C TRP A 137 3.96 5.09 -4.74
N THR A 138 3.02 5.51 -5.57
CA THR A 138 2.28 4.58 -6.43
C THR A 138 2.12 5.18 -7.81
N ASN A 139 2.22 4.31 -8.82
CA ASN A 139 1.95 4.72 -10.19
C ASN A 139 0.45 4.94 -10.40
N HIS A 140 0.14 5.83 -11.33
CA HIS A 140 -1.22 6.11 -11.78
C HIS A 140 -1.59 5.26 -13.00
N GLY A 141 -2.89 5.08 -13.25
CA GLY A 141 -3.39 4.45 -14.47
C GLY A 141 -3.16 5.31 -15.71
N GLY A 142 -3.53 4.79 -16.88
CA GLY A 142 -3.54 5.57 -18.12
C GLY A 142 -2.23 5.56 -18.92
N ALA A 143 -2.33 5.90 -20.20
CA ALA A 143 -1.20 5.95 -21.13
C ALA A 143 -0.40 7.25 -20.98
N GLU A 144 -1.08 8.30 -20.54
CA GLU A 144 -0.60 9.64 -20.25
C GLU A 144 0.31 9.73 -19.02
N SER A 145 0.28 8.70 -18.16
CA SER A 145 1.12 8.57 -16.96
C SER A 145 2.58 8.20 -17.26
N VAL A 146 3.22 8.99 -18.14
CA VAL A 146 4.61 8.82 -18.57
C VAL A 146 5.62 8.98 -17.45
N GLN A 147 5.25 9.63 -16.36
CA GLN A 147 6.05 9.78 -15.15
C GLN A 147 6.13 8.51 -14.30
N ASN A 148 5.35 7.47 -14.58
CA ASN A 148 5.40 6.23 -13.81
C ASN A 148 6.80 5.58 -13.84
N ILE A 149 7.15 4.89 -12.76
CA ILE A 149 8.44 4.20 -12.59
C ILE A 149 8.27 2.68 -12.54
N GLY A 150 9.31 1.93 -12.89
CA GLY A 150 9.30 0.46 -12.83
C GLY A 150 8.94 -0.20 -14.17
N ALA A 151 9.39 -1.44 -14.30
CA ALA A 151 9.43 -2.15 -15.59
C ALA A 151 8.07 -2.70 -16.06
N ALA A 152 7.07 -2.81 -15.16
CA ALA A 152 5.75 -3.30 -15.56
C ALA A 152 4.82 -2.19 -16.09
N THR A 153 5.27 -0.93 -16.10
CA THR A 153 4.56 0.18 -16.75
C THR A 153 5.20 0.61 -18.07
N LEU A 154 4.44 1.32 -18.90
CA LEU A 154 4.96 2.07 -20.04
C LEU A 154 5.57 3.42 -19.64
N GLY A 155 5.62 3.72 -18.34
CA GLY A 155 6.21 4.93 -17.81
C GLY A 155 7.69 5.04 -18.17
N LYS A 156 8.21 6.26 -18.05
CA LYS A 156 9.58 6.65 -18.39
C LYS A 156 10.26 7.36 -17.20
N GLY A 157 9.64 7.36 -16.02
CA GLY A 157 10.12 8.07 -14.83
C GLY A 157 11.48 7.61 -14.31
N ASP A 158 11.87 6.36 -14.60
CA ASP A 158 13.14 5.75 -14.19
C ASP A 158 14.02 5.33 -15.38
N LEU A 159 13.77 5.85 -16.58
CA LEU A 159 14.63 5.64 -17.76
C LEU A 159 15.71 6.74 -17.84
N PRO A 160 16.99 6.43 -17.60
CA PRO A 160 18.06 7.42 -17.66
C PRO A 160 18.49 7.63 -19.12
N ASP A 161 17.76 8.47 -19.84
CA ASP A 161 18.08 8.91 -21.20
C ASP A 161 18.21 10.44 -21.18
N GLU A 162 19.27 10.97 -21.79
CA GLU A 162 19.56 12.41 -21.87
C GLU A 162 18.42 13.21 -22.53
N ASN A 163 17.63 12.56 -23.40
CA ASN A 163 16.48 13.18 -24.05
C ASN A 163 15.14 12.90 -23.33
N ASN A 164 15.16 12.13 -22.25
CA ASN A 164 13.95 11.77 -21.52
C ASN A 164 13.61 12.84 -20.47
N ARG A 165 12.80 13.82 -20.87
CA ARG A 165 12.25 14.87 -19.99
C ARG A 165 11.39 14.34 -18.83
N TYR A 166 11.01 13.06 -18.84
CA TYR A 166 10.17 12.45 -17.82
C TYR A 166 10.96 11.78 -16.71
N TYR A 167 12.28 11.62 -16.86
CA TYR A 167 13.12 11.01 -15.85
C TYR A 167 13.08 11.81 -14.53
N HIS A 168 12.78 11.15 -13.41
CA HIS A 168 12.73 11.76 -12.07
C HIS A 168 13.02 10.80 -10.91
N SER A 169 13.24 9.51 -11.17
CA SER A 169 13.44 8.50 -10.11
C SER A 169 14.60 8.82 -9.18
N ASP A 170 15.62 9.54 -9.66
CA ASP A 170 16.69 10.06 -8.84
C ASP A 170 16.19 11.07 -7.81
N LEU A 171 15.40 12.07 -8.23
CA LEU A 171 14.79 13.04 -7.33
C LEU A 171 13.92 12.36 -6.26
N LEU A 172 13.11 11.39 -6.68
CA LEU A 172 12.20 10.66 -5.79
C LEU A 172 12.95 9.87 -4.72
N ILE A 173 14.02 9.16 -5.12
CA ILE A 173 14.82 8.34 -4.22
C ILE A 173 15.71 9.20 -3.32
N ASP A 174 16.30 10.27 -3.86
CA ASP A 174 17.14 11.21 -3.09
C ASP A 174 16.30 11.98 -2.06
N PHE A 175 15.03 12.27 -2.36
CA PHE A 175 14.07 12.82 -1.39
C PHE A 175 13.76 11.84 -0.24
N GLY A 176 13.92 10.53 -0.47
CA GLY A 176 13.80 9.51 0.57
C GLY A 176 12.58 8.60 0.47
N VAL A 177 11.90 8.54 -0.69
CA VAL A 177 10.87 7.53 -0.94
C VAL A 177 11.50 6.13 -0.91
N LYS A 178 10.85 5.21 -0.19
CA LYS A 178 11.37 3.86 0.08
C LYS A 178 10.62 2.78 -0.67
N PHE A 179 9.33 2.99 -0.85
CA PHE A 179 8.39 2.02 -1.37
C PHE A 179 7.75 2.56 -2.64
N TYR A 180 7.55 1.70 -3.63
CA TYR A 180 6.71 2.02 -4.76
C TYR A 180 5.81 0.87 -5.15
N TRP A 181 4.65 1.20 -5.71
CA TRP A 181 3.79 0.25 -6.40
C TRP A 181 3.87 0.46 -7.90
N ASP A 182 4.14 -0.63 -8.63
CA ASP A 182 4.43 -0.63 -10.07
C ASP A 182 3.14 -0.57 -10.91
N SER A 183 2.29 -1.59 -10.84
CA SER A 183 1.06 -1.62 -11.65
C SER A 183 0.06 -2.67 -11.18
N GLU A 184 -1.13 -2.70 -11.80
CA GLU A 184 -2.14 -3.75 -11.59
C GLU A 184 -1.57 -5.16 -11.74
N GLN A 185 -0.53 -5.33 -12.58
CA GLN A 185 0.11 -6.63 -12.79
C GLN A 185 0.81 -7.16 -11.53
N SER A 186 1.14 -6.26 -10.59
CA SER A 186 1.73 -6.58 -9.30
C SER A 186 0.72 -6.89 -8.19
N LEU A 187 -0.59 -6.80 -8.48
CA LEU A 187 -1.62 -7.26 -7.56
C LEU A 187 -1.45 -8.76 -7.28
N THR A 188 -1.77 -9.18 -6.05
CA THR A 188 -1.83 -10.59 -5.69
C THR A 188 -3.25 -10.99 -5.28
N PRO A 189 -3.77 -12.13 -5.78
CA PRO A 189 -4.99 -12.73 -5.26
C PRO A 189 -4.75 -13.48 -3.93
N VAL A 190 -3.49 -13.59 -3.48
CA VAL A 190 -3.15 -14.38 -2.30
C VAL A 190 -3.29 -13.53 -1.04
N VAL A 191 -4.28 -13.89 -0.23
CA VAL A 191 -4.49 -13.30 1.10
C VAL A 191 -3.32 -13.62 2.03
N GLY A 192 -2.81 -12.57 2.68
CA GLY A 192 -1.76 -12.63 3.70
C GLY A 192 -0.37 -12.79 3.09
N GLN A 193 0.38 -11.69 3.00
CA GLN A 193 1.77 -11.61 2.59
C GLN A 193 2.76 -11.93 3.72
N ASP A 194 4.05 -12.05 3.36
CA ASP A 194 5.20 -12.47 4.18
C ASP A 194 5.13 -13.94 4.64
N ARG A 195 4.55 -14.80 3.80
CA ARG A 195 4.51 -16.25 4.00
C ARG A 195 4.71 -17.00 2.69
N LYS A 196 5.02 -18.29 2.80
CA LYS A 196 5.00 -19.20 1.65
C LYS A 196 3.56 -19.36 1.15
N ALA A 197 3.32 -19.01 -0.11
CA ALA A 197 2.06 -19.25 -0.79
C ALA A 197 2.08 -20.58 -1.52
N SER A 198 0.96 -21.30 -1.48
CA SER A 198 0.78 -22.55 -2.22
C SER A 198 0.15 -22.28 -3.59
N TRP A 199 0.30 -23.19 -4.55
CA TRP A 199 -0.45 -23.13 -5.81
C TRP A 199 -1.96 -23.03 -5.57
N ALA A 200 -2.46 -23.75 -4.56
CA ALA A 200 -3.85 -23.69 -4.17
C ALA A 200 -4.27 -22.28 -3.73
N ASP A 201 -3.39 -21.48 -3.13
CA ASP A 201 -3.73 -20.10 -2.73
C ASP A 201 -4.06 -19.19 -3.91
N TYR A 202 -3.36 -19.36 -5.03
CA TYR A 202 -3.58 -18.54 -6.24
C TYR A 202 -4.87 -18.92 -6.97
N PHE A 203 -5.22 -20.21 -6.99
CA PHE A 203 -6.27 -20.73 -7.87
C PHE A 203 -7.46 -21.33 -7.12
N ALA A 204 -7.24 -22.37 -6.31
CA ALA A 204 -8.31 -23.16 -5.70
C ALA A 204 -8.95 -22.51 -4.46
N ASN A 205 -8.11 -21.89 -3.63
CA ASN A 205 -8.43 -21.31 -2.33
C ASN A 205 -8.50 -19.78 -2.36
N ASN A 206 -8.62 -19.20 -3.56
CA ASN A 206 -8.77 -17.75 -3.71
C ASN A 206 -10.19 -17.33 -3.26
N PRO A 207 -10.30 -16.50 -2.20
CA PRO A 207 -11.58 -16.07 -1.64
C PRO A 207 -12.32 -15.01 -2.47
N LEU A 208 -11.71 -14.46 -3.52
CA LEU A 208 -12.35 -13.51 -4.44
C LEU A 208 -13.17 -14.21 -5.54
N TYR A 209 -13.05 -15.54 -5.69
CA TYR A 209 -13.91 -16.29 -6.61
C TYR A 209 -15.23 -16.67 -5.92
N PHE A 210 -16.33 -16.09 -6.38
CA PHE A 210 -17.67 -16.29 -5.82
C PHE A 210 -18.38 -17.47 -6.50
N SER A 211 -18.22 -17.63 -7.82
CA SER A 211 -18.92 -18.66 -8.59
C SER A 211 -18.06 -19.90 -8.87
N ARG A 212 -18.72 -21.06 -9.06
CA ARG A 212 -18.06 -22.28 -9.56
C ARG A 212 -17.35 -22.05 -10.89
N ARG A 213 -17.96 -21.25 -11.79
CA ARG A 213 -17.41 -20.92 -13.10
C ARG A 213 -16.08 -20.16 -12.99
N GLU A 214 -15.99 -19.17 -12.10
CA GLU A 214 -14.74 -18.42 -11.86
C GLU A 214 -13.65 -19.32 -11.30
N LYS A 215 -13.99 -20.19 -10.33
CA LYS A 215 -13.04 -21.17 -9.78
C LYS A 215 -12.53 -22.14 -10.85
N THR A 216 -13.41 -22.68 -11.69
CA THR A 216 -13.01 -23.58 -12.79
C THR A 216 -12.14 -22.86 -13.81
N LYS A 217 -12.47 -21.61 -14.17
CA LYS A 217 -11.64 -20.79 -15.07
C LYS A 217 -10.26 -20.54 -14.48
N ALA A 218 -10.17 -20.18 -13.20
CA ALA A 218 -8.91 -19.95 -12.51
C ALA A 218 -8.06 -21.23 -12.43
N LEU A 219 -8.69 -22.36 -12.10
CA LEU A 219 -8.04 -23.67 -12.09
C LEU A 219 -7.48 -24.04 -13.47
N LEU A 220 -8.29 -23.88 -14.52
CA LEU A 220 -7.87 -24.15 -15.90
C LEU A 220 -6.69 -23.26 -16.29
N LYS A 221 -6.75 -21.96 -15.97
CA LYS A 221 -5.61 -21.03 -16.17
C LYS A 221 -4.36 -21.49 -15.41
N GLY A 222 -4.51 -21.95 -14.17
CA GLY A 222 -3.40 -22.43 -13.35
C GLY A 222 -2.80 -23.76 -13.82
N VAL A 223 -3.57 -24.59 -14.55
CA VAL A 223 -3.04 -25.79 -15.23
C VAL A 223 -2.34 -25.39 -16.53
N LEU A 224 -2.95 -24.52 -17.32
CA LEU A 224 -2.40 -24.06 -18.60
C LEU A 224 -1.12 -23.22 -18.42
N SER A 225 -0.89 -22.58 -17.27
CA SER A 225 0.34 -21.85 -16.99
C SER A 225 1.59 -22.74 -16.92
N PHE A 226 1.44 -24.06 -16.80
CA PHE A 226 2.55 -25.01 -16.91
C PHE A 226 2.94 -25.33 -18.37
N ILE A 227 2.18 -24.84 -19.36
CA ILE A 227 2.46 -25.03 -20.79
C ILE A 227 3.27 -23.82 -21.29
N PRO A 228 4.54 -23.99 -21.73
CA PRO A 228 5.45 -22.88 -22.04
C PRO A 228 4.94 -21.88 -23.08
N ASP A 229 4.26 -22.35 -24.13
CA ASP A 229 3.76 -21.48 -25.21
C ASP A 229 2.51 -20.70 -24.79
N PHE A 230 1.64 -21.31 -23.97
CA PHE A 230 0.50 -20.62 -23.38
C PHE A 230 0.92 -19.57 -22.35
N ALA A 231 2.00 -19.84 -21.60
CA ALA A 231 2.59 -18.88 -20.68
C ALA A 231 3.16 -17.67 -21.42
N LYS A 232 3.89 -17.86 -22.54
CA LYS A 232 4.44 -16.77 -23.37
C LYS A 232 3.36 -15.90 -24.02
N ASP A 233 2.33 -16.50 -24.61
CA ASP A 233 1.27 -15.73 -25.27
C ASP A 233 0.34 -14.99 -24.28
N ASN A 234 0.12 -15.54 -23.08
CA ASN A 234 -0.66 -14.83 -22.04
C ASN A 234 0.16 -13.79 -21.27
N LEU A 235 1.49 -13.94 -21.17
CA LEU A 235 2.39 -12.88 -20.68
C LEU A 235 2.27 -11.60 -21.53
N ILE A 236 1.94 -11.74 -22.82
CA ILE A 236 1.91 -10.65 -23.79
C ILE A 236 0.48 -10.07 -23.97
N ARG A 237 -0.59 -10.81 -23.62
CA ARG A 237 -1.97 -10.38 -23.94
C ARG A 237 -3.04 -10.49 -22.85
N ASN A 238 -2.81 -11.09 -21.68
CA ASN A 238 -3.87 -11.20 -20.66
C ASN A 238 -3.37 -11.21 -19.21
N ARG A 239 -4.15 -10.56 -18.33
CA ARG A 239 -4.10 -10.47 -16.85
C ARG A 239 -4.01 -11.82 -16.10
N VAL A 240 -3.10 -12.71 -16.45
CA VAL A 240 -2.86 -13.97 -15.75
C VAL A 240 -1.57 -13.81 -14.95
N ILE A 241 -1.73 -13.58 -13.65
CA ILE A 241 -0.63 -13.64 -12.68
C ILE A 241 -0.18 -15.10 -12.64
N ILE A 242 0.83 -15.43 -13.42
CA ILE A 242 1.55 -16.70 -13.26
C ILE A 242 2.37 -16.52 -12.00
N PRO A 243 2.21 -17.38 -10.98
CA PRO A 243 3.08 -17.34 -9.82
C PRO A 243 4.50 -17.53 -10.33
N ASP A 244 5.32 -16.47 -10.28
CA ASP A 244 6.74 -16.66 -10.52
C ASP A 244 7.21 -17.62 -9.43
N LYS A 245 7.77 -18.77 -9.84
CA LYS A 245 8.33 -19.75 -8.90
C LYS A 245 9.42 -19.12 -8.02
N LYS A 246 10.00 -17.98 -8.43
CA LYS A 246 10.98 -17.21 -7.67
C LYS A 246 10.36 -16.13 -6.78
N SER A 247 9.25 -15.50 -7.15
CA SER A 247 8.61 -14.46 -6.33
C SER A 247 7.71 -15.09 -5.26
N GLY A 248 8.14 -15.06 -3.99
CA GLY A 248 7.29 -15.42 -2.86
C GLY A 248 6.07 -14.49 -2.74
N ASN A 249 5.15 -14.76 -1.81
CA ASN A 249 4.07 -13.82 -1.47
C ASN A 249 4.55 -12.82 -0.41
N ASP A 250 5.71 -12.21 -0.66
CA ASP A 250 6.28 -11.17 0.21
C ASP A 250 5.48 -9.87 0.06
N LEU A 251 5.39 -9.07 1.13
CA LEU A 251 4.69 -7.78 1.13
C LEU A 251 5.43 -6.77 0.25
N PHE A 252 6.75 -6.86 0.21
CA PHE A 252 7.61 -6.11 -0.69
C PHE A 252 8.90 -6.87 -0.98
N GLU A 253 9.54 -6.52 -2.08
CA GLU A 253 10.84 -7.03 -2.51
C GLU A 253 11.78 -5.87 -2.89
N VAL A 254 13.09 -6.11 -2.85
CA VAL A 254 14.06 -5.15 -3.42
C VAL A 254 13.94 -5.25 -4.92
N ASP A 255 13.66 -4.12 -5.57
CA ASP A 255 13.67 -4.00 -7.01
C ASP A 255 14.82 -3.10 -7.47
N ALA A 256 15.27 -3.31 -8.69
CA ALA A 256 16.19 -2.42 -9.38
C ALA A 256 15.42 -1.74 -10.52
N LEU A 257 15.30 -0.42 -10.42
CA LEU A 257 14.71 0.40 -11.47
C LEU A 257 15.57 0.36 -12.73
N ARG A 258 15.04 0.88 -13.84
CA ARG A 258 15.74 0.89 -15.14
C ARG A 258 16.98 1.78 -15.16
N ASP A 259 17.13 2.66 -14.16
CA ASP A 259 18.34 3.42 -13.88
C ASP A 259 19.30 2.76 -12.86
N ASN A 260 19.04 1.50 -12.50
CA ASN A 260 19.76 0.69 -11.51
C ASN A 260 19.64 1.15 -10.05
N ARG A 261 18.85 2.20 -9.75
CA ARG A 261 18.58 2.55 -8.35
C ARG A 261 17.70 1.48 -7.71
N LYS A 262 17.95 1.24 -6.42
CA LYS A 262 17.23 0.24 -5.64
C LYS A 262 16.12 0.90 -4.84
N ILE A 263 14.95 0.28 -4.85
CA ILE A 263 13.75 0.70 -4.12
C ILE A 263 12.93 -0.54 -3.74
N PHE A 264 12.06 -0.45 -2.74
CA PHE A 264 11.19 -1.58 -2.39
C PHE A 264 9.91 -1.56 -3.24
N LYS A 265 9.74 -2.56 -4.10
CA LYS A 265 8.47 -2.77 -4.82
C LYS A 265 7.47 -3.45 -3.89
N ILE A 266 6.32 -2.83 -3.66
CA ILE A 266 5.26 -3.36 -2.80
C ILE A 266 4.28 -4.23 -3.59
N ARG A 267 3.67 -5.19 -2.89
CA ARG A 267 2.63 -6.06 -3.41
C ARG A 267 1.32 -5.80 -2.67
N ARG A 268 0.28 -5.47 -3.42
CA ARG A 268 -1.07 -5.20 -2.90
C ARG A 268 -1.96 -6.41 -3.11
N PHE A 269 -2.85 -6.68 -2.16
CA PHE A 269 -3.92 -7.65 -2.35
C PHE A 269 -5.09 -7.00 -3.08
N GLY A 270 -5.62 -7.69 -4.09
CA GLY A 270 -6.92 -7.34 -4.63
C GLY A 270 -7.13 -7.75 -6.07
N SER A 271 -8.05 -7.03 -6.71
CA SER A 271 -8.44 -7.21 -8.10
C SER A 271 -8.97 -5.86 -8.59
N GLY A 272 -8.49 -5.35 -9.73
CA GLY A 272 -9.03 -4.15 -10.41
C GLY A 272 -10.44 -4.35 -11.01
N LYS A 273 -11.25 -5.19 -10.36
CA LYS A 273 -12.70 -5.35 -10.58
C LYS A 273 -13.48 -4.84 -9.37
N TYR A 274 -12.81 -4.76 -8.22
CA TYR A 274 -13.41 -4.52 -6.91
C TYR A 274 -12.69 -3.35 -6.22
N ASP A 275 -12.24 -2.39 -7.00
CA ASP A 275 -11.46 -1.24 -6.54
C ASP A 275 -12.36 -0.09 -6.08
N TRP A 276 -13.63 -0.01 -6.44
CA TRP A 276 -14.52 1.06 -5.95
C TRP A 276 -15.00 0.84 -4.52
N SER A 277 -15.43 1.93 -3.87
CA SER A 277 -15.91 1.95 -2.49
C SER A 277 -17.01 0.93 -2.20
N ASP A 278 -17.94 0.78 -3.12
CA ASP A 278 -19.09 -0.14 -3.03
C ASP A 278 -18.71 -1.61 -3.20
N ASP A 279 -17.51 -1.87 -3.72
CA ASP A 279 -16.96 -3.22 -3.87
C ASP A 279 -16.08 -3.65 -2.69
N LEU A 280 -15.81 -2.76 -1.73
CA LEU A 280 -15.07 -3.10 -0.52
C LEU A 280 -15.66 -4.32 0.23
N PRO A 281 -17.00 -4.49 0.38
CA PRO A 281 -17.57 -5.69 0.99
C PRO A 281 -17.24 -6.98 0.23
N ASN A 282 -17.06 -6.90 -1.09
CA ASN A 282 -16.63 -8.01 -1.93
C ASN A 282 -15.13 -8.28 -1.77
N LEU A 283 -14.31 -7.21 -1.76
CA LEU A 283 -12.86 -7.29 -1.65
C LEU A 283 -12.39 -7.76 -0.27
N LEU A 284 -13.00 -7.26 0.80
CA LEU A 284 -12.72 -7.58 2.20
C LEU A 284 -13.81 -8.47 2.83
N ASN A 285 -14.38 -9.38 2.06
CA ASN A 285 -15.42 -10.29 2.54
C ASN A 285 -14.93 -11.22 3.68
N ASP A 286 -15.86 -11.88 4.36
CA ASP A 286 -15.58 -12.76 5.51
C ASP A 286 -14.54 -13.86 5.21
N ARG A 287 -14.52 -14.39 3.99
CA ARG A 287 -13.54 -15.44 3.61
C ARG A 287 -12.14 -14.86 3.54
N VAL A 288 -12.00 -13.61 3.06
CA VAL A 288 -10.73 -12.88 3.02
C VAL A 288 -10.25 -12.61 4.45
N LEU A 289 -11.07 -12.00 5.29
CA LEU A 289 -10.68 -11.67 6.68
C LEU A 289 -10.34 -12.93 7.49
N LYS A 290 -11.15 -13.99 7.41
CA LYS A 290 -10.86 -15.27 8.08
C LYS A 290 -9.55 -15.89 7.57
N LYS A 291 -9.27 -15.81 6.26
CA LYS A 291 -8.04 -16.33 5.69
C LYS A 291 -6.83 -15.50 6.12
N LEU A 292 -6.96 -14.17 6.18
CA LEU A 292 -5.91 -13.28 6.66
C LEU A 292 -5.50 -13.63 8.09
N LEU A 293 -6.49 -13.71 9.01
CA LEU A 293 -6.28 -14.11 10.40
C LEU A 293 -5.62 -15.50 10.54
N ARG A 294 -6.14 -16.50 9.82
CA ARG A 294 -5.57 -17.86 9.84
C ARG A 294 -4.14 -17.92 9.31
N SER A 295 -3.85 -17.12 8.30
CA SER A 295 -2.52 -17.07 7.68
C SER A 295 -1.49 -16.33 8.53
N ARG A 296 -1.95 -15.56 9.53
CA ARG A 296 -1.15 -14.61 10.29
C ARG A 296 -0.33 -13.65 9.43
N GLY A 297 -0.85 -13.37 8.23
CA GLY A 297 -0.18 -12.56 7.23
C GLY A 297 -0.46 -11.08 7.39
N LYS A 298 0.15 -10.31 6.50
CA LYS A 298 -0.08 -8.87 6.36
C LYS A 298 -0.80 -8.60 5.05
N MET A 299 -1.51 -7.50 4.93
CA MET A 299 -2.24 -7.18 3.71
C MET A 299 -2.35 -5.69 3.50
N ILE A 300 -2.06 -5.22 2.29
CA ILE A 300 -2.37 -3.85 1.85
C ILE A 300 -3.49 -3.97 0.83
N VAL A 301 -4.57 -3.24 1.07
CA VAL A 301 -5.71 -3.10 0.17
C VAL A 301 -5.78 -1.66 -0.30
N TYR A 302 -5.98 -1.49 -1.60
CA TYR A 302 -6.15 -0.20 -2.25
C TYR A 302 -7.53 -0.16 -2.88
N VAL A 303 -8.29 0.90 -2.65
CA VAL A 303 -9.64 1.12 -3.19
C VAL A 303 -9.81 2.59 -3.56
N HIS A 304 -10.80 2.95 -4.36
CA HIS A 304 -11.19 4.30 -4.70
C HIS A 304 -12.44 4.60 -3.86
N MET A 305 -12.28 5.25 -2.71
CA MET A 305 -13.39 5.53 -1.81
C MET A 305 -14.31 6.63 -2.36
N GLY A 306 -13.79 7.52 -3.21
CA GLY A 306 -14.61 8.51 -3.94
C GLY A 306 -15.37 7.94 -5.13
N ASP A 307 -14.88 6.86 -5.75
CA ASP A 307 -15.54 6.23 -6.90
C ASP A 307 -16.65 5.26 -6.46
N ARG A 308 -17.77 5.32 -7.18
CA ARG A 308 -19.03 4.65 -6.82
C ARG A 308 -19.79 4.20 -8.05
N HIS A 309 -20.62 3.17 -7.89
CA HIS A 309 -21.52 2.74 -8.95
C HIS A 309 -22.61 3.80 -9.20
N GLU A 310 -23.12 3.88 -10.44
CA GLU A 310 -24.17 4.85 -10.83
C GLU A 310 -25.45 4.79 -9.98
N LYS A 311 -25.69 3.67 -9.29
CA LYS A 311 -26.91 3.40 -8.51
C LYS A 311 -26.68 3.43 -7.00
N SER A 312 -25.57 4.00 -6.56
CA SER A 312 -25.19 3.99 -5.15
C SER A 312 -25.98 5.02 -4.33
N ASP A 313 -26.03 4.79 -3.01
CA ASP A 313 -26.75 5.65 -2.05
C ASP A 313 -26.27 7.10 -2.11
N GLU A 314 -27.07 8.07 -1.67
CA GLU A 314 -26.68 9.49 -1.63
C GLU A 314 -25.47 9.76 -0.70
N PHE A 315 -25.26 8.91 0.30
CA PHE A 315 -24.14 9.04 1.24
C PHE A 315 -22.81 8.60 0.62
N PRO A 316 -21.66 9.20 0.98
CA PRO A 316 -20.36 8.90 0.36
C PRO A 316 -19.92 7.44 0.41
N LEU A 317 -20.47 6.64 1.33
CA LEU A 317 -20.29 5.19 1.39
C LEU A 317 -21.66 4.51 1.48
N SER A 318 -21.83 3.39 0.78
CA SER A 318 -23.02 2.55 0.93
C SER A 318 -23.10 1.91 2.31
N GLN A 319 -24.31 1.51 2.72
CA GLN A 319 -24.52 0.87 4.02
C GLN A 319 -23.72 -0.43 4.16
N GLU A 320 -23.56 -1.21 3.08
CA GLU A 320 -22.76 -2.45 3.09
C GLU A 320 -21.27 -2.16 3.35
N THR A 321 -20.73 -1.10 2.75
CA THR A 321 -19.35 -0.64 2.98
C THR A 321 -19.16 -0.15 4.40
N VAL A 322 -20.11 0.64 4.92
CA VAL A 322 -20.12 1.08 6.34
C VAL A 322 -20.11 -0.11 7.30
N ASP A 323 -20.95 -1.12 7.04
CA ASP A 323 -21.02 -2.31 7.90
C ASP A 323 -19.76 -3.16 7.80
N ARG A 324 -19.13 -3.24 6.62
CA ARG A 324 -17.84 -3.90 6.46
C ARG A 324 -16.74 -3.21 7.28
N PHE A 325 -16.68 -1.88 7.27
CA PHE A 325 -15.72 -1.15 8.11
C PHE A 325 -16.00 -1.33 9.60
N ARG A 326 -17.26 -1.38 10.03
CA ARG A 326 -17.61 -1.70 11.44
C ARG A 326 -17.12 -3.07 11.88
N GLN A 327 -17.22 -4.08 11.01
CA GLN A 327 -16.67 -5.41 11.29
C GLN A 327 -15.14 -5.39 11.42
N ILE A 328 -14.45 -4.63 10.57
CA ILE A 328 -12.99 -4.45 10.65
C ILE A 328 -12.61 -3.71 11.94
N ALA A 329 -13.38 -2.68 12.31
CA ALA A 329 -13.20 -1.95 13.57
C ALA A 329 -13.38 -2.84 14.80
N ASP A 330 -14.36 -3.75 14.82
CA ASP A 330 -14.51 -4.72 15.92
C ASP A 330 -13.24 -5.57 16.09
N LEU A 331 -12.70 -6.10 14.99
CA LEU A 331 -11.47 -6.90 15.02
C LEU A 331 -10.25 -6.09 15.48
N PHE A 332 -10.20 -4.81 15.11
CA PHE A 332 -9.14 -3.89 15.52
C PHE A 332 -9.21 -3.58 17.02
N HIS A 333 -10.37 -3.17 17.52
CA HIS A 333 -10.57 -2.79 18.93
C HIS A 333 -10.47 -3.97 19.89
N ARG A 334 -10.66 -5.20 19.40
CA ARG A 334 -10.43 -6.44 20.14
C ARG A 334 -8.98 -6.94 20.07
N GLU A 335 -8.11 -6.17 19.44
CA GLU A 335 -6.68 -6.46 19.27
C GLU A 335 -6.41 -7.78 18.51
N ILE A 336 -7.34 -8.20 17.65
CA ILE A 336 -7.23 -9.42 16.84
C ILE A 336 -6.55 -9.10 15.51
N LEU A 337 -6.95 -8.02 14.86
CA LEU A 337 -6.43 -7.55 13.58
C LEU A 337 -5.73 -6.20 13.78
N TRP A 338 -4.45 -6.11 13.49
CA TRP A 338 -3.77 -4.84 13.50
C TRP A 338 -4.17 -4.06 12.25
N VAL A 339 -4.80 -2.90 12.42
CA VAL A 339 -5.06 -1.97 11.32
C VAL A 339 -4.06 -0.82 11.46
N ALA A 340 -3.41 -0.46 10.36
CA ALA A 340 -2.41 0.60 10.31
C ALA A 340 -2.42 1.29 8.95
N THR A 341 -1.85 2.48 8.87
CA THR A 341 -1.65 3.17 7.58
C THR A 341 -0.68 2.37 6.71
N THR A 342 -0.70 2.60 5.40
CA THR A 342 0.20 1.91 4.45
C THR A 342 1.66 2.05 4.86
N ARG A 343 2.10 3.27 5.18
CA ARG A 343 3.47 3.54 5.62
C ARG A 343 3.81 2.81 6.91
N GLN A 344 2.91 2.81 7.90
CA GLN A 344 3.17 2.17 9.20
C GLN A 344 3.36 0.67 9.02
N LEU A 345 2.49 0.01 8.25
CA LEU A 345 2.59 -1.41 7.99
C LEU A 345 3.87 -1.78 7.22
N LEU A 346 4.21 -0.99 6.19
CA LEU A 346 5.42 -1.19 5.40
C LEU A 346 6.69 -0.94 6.23
N THR A 347 6.72 0.13 7.02
CA THR A 347 7.86 0.47 7.90
C THR A 347 8.08 -0.62 8.94
N PHE A 348 7.03 -1.06 9.63
CA PHE A 348 7.11 -2.18 10.57
C PHE A 348 7.66 -3.43 9.89
N SER A 349 7.15 -3.75 8.70
CA SER A 349 7.58 -4.95 7.96
C SER A 349 9.03 -4.86 7.49
N LEU A 350 9.47 -3.67 7.08
CA LEU A 350 10.85 -3.38 6.70
C LEU A 350 11.80 -3.53 7.89
N VAL A 351 11.48 -2.86 9.00
CA VAL A 351 12.25 -2.96 10.24
C VAL A 351 12.31 -4.42 10.66
N LYS A 352 11.18 -5.12 10.80
CA LYS A 352 11.16 -6.54 11.18
C LYS A 352 12.03 -7.42 10.27
N LYS A 353 12.02 -7.20 8.96
CA LYS A 353 12.77 -8.02 7.98
C LYS A 353 14.28 -7.82 8.08
N TYR A 354 14.75 -6.61 8.44
CA TYR A 354 16.17 -6.27 8.41
C TYR A 354 16.76 -5.89 9.78
N LEU A 355 15.98 -5.80 10.85
CA LEU A 355 16.44 -5.45 12.20
C LEU A 355 17.52 -6.44 12.67
N THR A 356 18.66 -5.89 13.05
CA THR A 356 19.75 -6.63 13.67
C THR A 356 19.74 -6.32 15.16
N TRP A 357 19.71 -7.35 15.98
CA TRP A 357 19.64 -7.23 17.43
C TRP A 357 20.41 -8.36 18.11
N THR A 358 20.72 -8.16 19.38
CA THR A 358 21.30 -9.19 20.26
C THR A 358 20.66 -9.13 21.63
N ILE A 359 20.83 -10.20 22.41
CA ILE A 359 20.41 -10.25 23.80
C ILE A 359 21.63 -10.47 24.67
N GLU A 360 21.65 -9.76 25.79
CA GLU A 360 22.53 -10.03 26.92
C GLU A 360 21.65 -10.46 28.09
N GLU A 361 21.98 -11.60 28.68
CA GLU A 361 21.32 -12.14 29.86
C GLU A 361 22.20 -11.91 31.09
N ASN A 362 21.61 -11.45 32.18
CA ASN A 362 22.22 -11.55 33.51
C ASN A 362 21.28 -12.26 34.49
N GLU A 363 21.65 -12.31 35.76
CA GLU A 363 20.88 -13.01 36.80
C GLU A 363 19.44 -12.45 36.95
N TYR A 364 19.22 -11.17 36.64
CA TYR A 364 17.99 -10.46 36.97
C TYR A 364 17.17 -9.99 35.77
N HIS A 365 17.78 -9.79 34.59
CA HIS A 365 17.11 -9.21 33.44
C HIS A 365 17.68 -9.66 32.10
N TYR A 366 16.87 -9.49 31.05
CA TYR A 366 17.30 -9.55 29.66
C TYR A 366 17.46 -8.16 29.07
N LEU A 367 18.59 -7.89 28.42
CA LEU A 367 18.85 -6.64 27.70
C LEU A 367 18.86 -6.90 26.20
N ILE A 368 17.83 -6.43 25.50
CA ILE A 368 17.75 -6.47 24.04
C ILE A 368 18.47 -5.24 23.47
N LYS A 369 19.57 -5.46 22.75
CA LYS A 369 20.35 -4.41 22.08
C LYS A 369 20.02 -4.37 20.60
N ILE A 370 19.44 -3.26 20.15
CA ILE A 370 19.24 -2.99 18.72
C ILE A 370 20.55 -2.48 18.11
N LYS A 371 21.07 -3.21 17.12
CA LYS A 371 22.33 -2.87 16.43
C LYS A 371 22.13 -2.05 15.15
N GLY A 372 20.89 -1.89 14.71
CA GLY A 372 20.51 -1.23 13.45
C GLY A 372 19.84 -2.19 12.48
N MET A 373 19.96 -1.95 11.17
CA MET A 373 19.38 -2.79 10.12
C MET A 373 20.44 -3.34 9.16
N LYS A 374 20.25 -4.58 8.70
CA LYS A 374 21.08 -5.21 7.67
C LYS A 374 20.82 -4.50 6.34
N LYS A 375 21.83 -3.76 5.87
CA LYS A 375 21.78 -2.91 4.67
C LYS A 375 21.33 -3.70 3.45
N ALA A 376 20.11 -3.44 2.96
CA ALA A 376 19.59 -3.97 1.70
C ALA A 376 20.08 -3.16 0.47
N GLY A 377 21.09 -2.31 0.64
CA GLY A 377 21.54 -1.36 -0.38
C GLY A 377 20.59 -0.18 -0.61
N ILE A 378 19.55 -0.03 0.23
CA ILE A 378 18.61 1.09 0.22
C ILE A 378 18.89 1.94 1.47
N PRO A 379 19.08 3.26 1.37
CA PRO A 379 19.27 4.14 2.52
C PRO A 379 18.05 4.08 3.45
N PHE A 380 18.29 3.78 4.72
CA PHE A 380 17.27 3.84 5.77
C PHE A 380 17.95 4.16 7.09
N GLU A 381 17.58 5.29 7.68
CA GLU A 381 18.01 5.66 9.02
C GLU A 381 16.92 5.25 10.01
N LEU A 382 17.29 4.34 10.91
CA LEU A 382 16.37 3.81 11.92
C LEU A 382 16.19 4.85 13.04
N SER A 383 14.95 5.29 13.27
CA SER A 383 14.59 6.12 14.41
C SER A 383 13.84 5.31 15.48
N PRO A 384 13.76 5.79 16.74
CA PRO A 384 12.95 5.13 17.77
C PRO A 384 11.48 4.97 17.39
N LYS A 385 10.92 5.89 16.58
CA LYS A 385 9.53 5.79 16.10
C LYS A 385 9.32 4.58 15.19
N ASP A 386 10.34 4.20 14.41
CA ASP A 386 10.27 3.05 13.50
C ASP A 386 10.29 1.71 14.24
N LEU A 387 10.66 1.71 15.53
CA LEU A 387 10.62 0.54 16.40
C LEU A 387 9.25 0.33 17.05
N GLN A 388 8.27 1.20 16.80
CA GLN A 388 6.93 1.06 17.38
C GLN A 388 6.28 -0.26 16.97
N GLY A 389 5.79 -1.01 17.95
CA GLY A 389 5.16 -2.33 17.76
C GLY A 389 6.13 -3.51 17.64
N ILE A 390 7.45 -3.27 17.54
CA ILE A 390 8.46 -4.32 17.60
C ILE A 390 8.36 -5.04 18.96
N SER A 391 8.15 -6.36 18.90
CA SER A 391 7.83 -7.18 20.07
C SER A 391 8.70 -8.44 20.07
N PHE A 392 9.17 -8.86 21.24
CA PHE A 392 9.97 -10.07 21.42
C PHE A 392 9.22 -11.05 22.32
N SER A 393 9.27 -12.34 22.00
CA SER A 393 8.90 -13.39 22.96
C SER A 393 10.09 -13.68 23.88
N LEU A 394 9.84 -13.68 25.19
CA LEU A 394 10.79 -14.09 26.21
C LEU A 394 10.51 -15.57 26.60
N PRO A 395 11.54 -16.34 26.98
CA PRO A 395 11.32 -17.64 27.64
C PRO A 395 10.73 -17.41 29.04
N ASP A 396 9.80 -18.28 29.46
CA ASP A 396 9.12 -18.15 30.75
C ASP A 396 10.09 -18.16 31.95
N ASN A 397 9.73 -17.41 33.00
CA ASN A 397 10.30 -17.33 34.36
C ASN A 397 11.35 -16.24 34.69
N LYS A 398 11.55 -15.23 33.85
CA LYS A 398 12.23 -13.99 34.27
C LYS A 398 11.43 -12.77 33.77
N GLU A 399 11.19 -11.80 34.65
CA GLU A 399 10.56 -10.51 34.29
C GLU A 399 11.42 -9.69 33.32
#